data_AF-A0A9E5S736-F1
#
_entry.id   AF-A0A9E5S736-F1
#
_cell.length_a   1.000
_cell.length_b   1.000
_cell.length_c   1.000
_cell.angle_alpha   90.00
_cell.angle_beta   90.00
_cell.angle_gamma   90.00
#
_symmetry.space_group_name_H-M   'P 1'
#
loop_
_entity.id
_entity.type
_entity.pdbx_description
1 polymer ?
#
loop_
_entity_poly.entity_id
_entity_poly.type
_entity_poly.pdbx_seq_one_letter_code
_entity_poly.pdbx_strand_id
1 'polypeptide(L)'
;MGKMKVVGKNVQRPARRKADYIRSVAQVIASANSLAPGDDFDWFAPNPDAKAAIHVKDGHYDPALSMQSALLGGCVENGKATAIRVEASDGKTGGVFVQGKGSWEVDGAWISLSGDCEGIGGPATGAAVCDGGELVVRNAVISASGLTHYATVSERGSVLKVYDSVLSSHGAPFANGEPQPSAPMQTPPPPLMIAGNSRTHCTMTNSESYFYNSTILADGWGALSTEAAEGYVLIEANDCTIVTVRRGYATYADPGCHVRLNRCKVESADMAAIIGGESELSIVDSDVRCGANCLLMHSVFGEPEEVSEVTIRGGKIRSVQDSMLIKSRNVELILDGTDIRASSGVLIRTIRNEDLLATPVGEDPYGVAIEMKSMTVEGDILHGDDQREMWLKLNDTVLHGAISGAHLELNKGSRWVATADSDVALMGEMDSAQIDAPEGVTIRMRAGEQGSLKLASGGVLELVD
;
A
#
# COMPACT_ATOMS: atom_id res chain seq x y z
N MET A 1 -34.89 13.20 30.24
CA MET A 1 -34.06 12.19 30.92
C MET A 1 -32.72 12.84 31.24
N GLY A 2 -32.23 12.70 32.48
CA GLY A 2 -30.98 13.32 32.90
C GLY A 2 -29.78 12.65 32.23
N LYS A 3 -28.75 13.44 31.94
CA LYS A 3 -27.45 12.95 31.46
C LYS A 3 -26.90 11.95 32.47
N MET A 4 -26.69 10.71 32.05
CA MET A 4 -26.06 9.69 32.88
C MET A 4 -24.62 9.53 32.40
N LYS A 5 -23.68 9.61 33.34
CA LYS A 5 -22.28 9.35 33.06
C LYS A 5 -22.05 7.84 33.15
N VAL A 6 -21.57 7.23 32.08
CA VAL A 6 -21.20 5.81 32.06
C VAL A 6 -19.68 5.71 32.19
N VAL A 7 -19.22 4.83 33.08
CA VAL A 7 -17.80 4.59 33.32
C VAL A 7 -17.41 3.25 32.72
N GLY A 8 -16.40 3.26 31.85
CA GLY A 8 -15.83 2.09 31.20
C GLY A 8 -14.92 1.28 32.11
N LYS A 9 -14.46 0.14 31.60
CA LYS A 9 -13.50 -0.70 32.31
C LYS A 9 -12.09 -0.10 32.22
N ASN A 10 -11.29 -0.33 33.26
CA ASN A 10 -9.87 0.02 33.23
C ASN A 10 -9.09 -1.05 32.43
N VAL A 11 -9.12 -0.93 31.11
CA VAL A 11 -8.33 -1.74 30.18
C VAL A 11 -7.35 -0.82 29.48
N GLN A 12 -6.12 -1.28 29.28
CA GLN A 12 -5.08 -0.54 28.58
C GLN A 12 -4.67 -1.29 27.33
N ARG A 13 -4.52 -0.55 26.22
CA ARG A 13 -3.91 -1.06 25.01
C ARG A 13 -2.45 -1.44 25.29
N PRO A 14 -1.97 -2.61 24.84
CA PRO A 14 -0.55 -2.96 24.90
C PRO A 14 0.33 -1.87 24.28
N ALA A 15 1.50 -1.66 24.86
CA ALA A 15 2.48 -0.73 24.31
C ALA A 15 3.12 -1.32 23.05
N ARG A 16 3.39 -0.47 22.04
CA ARG A 16 4.15 -0.89 20.87
C ARG A 16 5.54 -1.37 21.30
N ARG A 17 5.94 -2.52 20.77
CA ARG A 17 7.28 -3.08 20.94
C ARG A 17 8.07 -2.86 19.65
N LYS A 18 9.39 -2.84 19.77
CA LYS A 18 10.27 -2.73 18.61
C LYS A 18 10.29 -4.07 17.87
N ALA A 19 10.01 -4.04 16.57
CA ALA A 19 10.21 -5.18 15.70
C ALA A 19 11.60 -5.16 15.06
N ASP A 20 12.18 -6.34 14.85
CA ASP A 20 13.40 -6.44 14.05
C ASP A 20 13.11 -6.62 12.54
N TYR A 21 11.98 -7.24 12.17
CA TYR A 21 11.45 -7.49 10.81
C TYR A 21 12.46 -8.01 9.76
N ILE A 22 11.99 -8.47 8.60
CA ILE A 22 12.88 -8.93 7.52
C ILE A 22 13.63 -7.74 6.93
N ARG A 23 14.96 -7.81 6.93
CA ARG A 23 15.82 -6.68 6.54
C ARG A 23 16.65 -6.90 5.29
N SER A 24 16.60 -8.07 4.63
CA SER A 24 17.37 -8.26 3.40
C SER A 24 16.69 -9.03 2.27
N VAL A 25 17.05 -8.69 1.04
CA VAL A 25 16.69 -9.39 -0.19
C VAL A 25 17.02 -10.87 -0.08
N ALA A 26 18.20 -11.20 0.46
CA ALA A 26 18.61 -12.60 0.66
C ALA A 26 17.66 -13.37 1.59
N GLN A 27 17.16 -12.73 2.66
CA GLN A 27 16.17 -13.33 3.54
C GLN A 27 14.84 -13.52 2.81
N VAL A 28 14.39 -12.52 2.04
CA VAL A 28 13.15 -12.61 1.25
C VAL A 28 13.25 -13.77 0.25
N ILE A 29 14.36 -13.88 -0.49
CA ILE A 29 14.62 -14.98 -1.44
C ILE A 29 14.55 -16.33 -0.74
N ALA A 30 15.27 -16.49 0.37
CA ALA A 30 15.29 -17.74 1.12
C ALA A 30 13.90 -18.14 1.62
N SER A 31 13.12 -17.18 2.14
CA SER A 31 11.76 -17.39 2.62
C SER A 31 10.77 -17.76 1.50
N ALA A 32 10.89 -17.17 0.32
CA ALA A 32 10.04 -17.53 -0.81
C ALA A 32 10.41 -18.91 -1.39
N ASN A 33 11.70 -19.20 -1.55
CA ASN A 33 12.18 -20.48 -2.09
C ASN A 33 11.87 -21.65 -1.15
N SER A 34 11.81 -21.45 0.17
CA SER A 34 11.43 -22.53 1.09
C SER A 34 9.99 -23.03 0.91
N LEU A 35 9.19 -22.36 0.07
CA LEU A 35 7.78 -22.67 -0.17
C LEU A 35 7.49 -23.17 -1.59
N ALA A 36 8.40 -22.92 -2.52
CA ALA A 36 8.23 -23.31 -3.91
C ALA A 36 8.87 -24.69 -4.13
N PRO A 37 8.16 -25.67 -4.72
CA PRO A 37 8.79 -26.89 -5.19
C PRO A 37 9.67 -26.57 -6.40
N GLY A 38 10.98 -26.82 -6.32
CA GLY A 38 11.89 -26.59 -7.44
C GLY A 38 13.29 -26.17 -7.00
N ASP A 39 14.06 -25.68 -7.97
CA ASP A 39 15.35 -25.05 -7.72
C ASP A 39 15.15 -23.62 -7.19
N ASP A 40 16.09 -23.15 -6.38
CA ASP A 40 16.09 -21.78 -5.86
C ASP A 40 16.04 -20.78 -7.02
N PHE A 41 15.12 -19.81 -6.92
CA PHE A 41 14.93 -18.75 -7.89
C PHE A 41 15.23 -17.39 -7.26
N ASP A 42 16.07 -16.58 -7.92
CA ASP A 42 16.31 -15.18 -7.57
C ASP A 42 15.55 -14.30 -8.56
N TRP A 43 14.37 -13.81 -8.16
CA TRP A 43 13.55 -12.94 -8.99
C TRP A 43 14.00 -11.47 -8.97
N PHE A 44 15.05 -11.14 -8.23
CA PHE A 44 15.68 -9.83 -8.26
C PHE A 44 16.77 -9.75 -9.33
N ALA A 45 17.40 -10.89 -9.67
CA ALA A 45 18.48 -10.94 -10.63
C ALA A 45 18.01 -10.57 -12.05
N PRO A 46 18.57 -9.51 -12.67
CA PRO A 46 18.27 -9.20 -14.06
C PRO A 46 18.93 -10.20 -15.01
N ASN A 47 18.44 -10.27 -16.25
CA ASN A 47 19.10 -11.07 -17.30
C ASN A 47 20.57 -10.60 -17.47
N PRO A 48 21.57 -11.49 -17.46
CA PRO A 48 22.99 -11.11 -17.53
C PRO A 48 23.40 -10.48 -18.88
N ASP A 49 22.61 -10.69 -19.93
CA ASP A 49 22.83 -10.10 -21.26
C ASP A 49 22.11 -8.75 -21.42
N ALA A 50 21.36 -8.28 -20.40
CA ALA A 50 20.57 -7.07 -20.49
C ALA A 50 21.45 -5.82 -20.68
N LYS A 51 21.00 -4.89 -21.53
CA LYS A 51 21.69 -3.62 -21.79
C LYS A 51 20.69 -2.48 -21.96
N ALA A 52 21.00 -1.32 -21.40
CA ALA A 52 20.23 -0.12 -21.71
C ALA A 52 20.73 0.53 -23.00
N ALA A 53 19.85 1.22 -23.73
CA ALA A 53 20.26 2.06 -24.86
C ALA A 53 21.27 3.14 -24.43
N ILE A 54 21.13 3.63 -23.19
CA ILE A 54 22.07 4.53 -22.53
C ILE A 54 22.45 3.95 -21.17
N HIS A 55 23.69 3.49 -21.04
CA HIS A 55 24.28 3.12 -19.75
C HIS A 55 25.15 4.28 -19.26
N VAL A 56 24.85 4.78 -18.06
CA VAL A 56 25.66 5.77 -17.35
C VAL A 56 26.31 5.06 -16.16
N LYS A 57 27.63 5.14 -16.05
CA LYS A 57 28.39 4.58 -14.95
C LYS A 57 29.15 5.67 -14.22
N ASP A 58 28.93 5.78 -12.91
CA ASP A 58 29.54 6.78 -12.04
C ASP A 58 29.41 8.23 -12.58
N GLY A 59 28.20 8.55 -13.08
CA GLY A 59 27.88 9.86 -13.66
C GLY A 59 28.39 10.09 -15.09
N HIS A 60 28.98 9.08 -15.74
CA HIS A 60 29.51 9.18 -17.10
C HIS A 60 28.81 8.21 -18.05
N TYR A 61 28.34 8.71 -19.19
CA TYR A 61 27.83 7.86 -20.27
C TYR A 61 28.94 6.91 -20.78
N ASP A 62 28.64 5.61 -20.82
CA ASP A 62 29.54 4.56 -21.30
C ASP A 62 28.98 3.89 -22.57
N PRO A 63 29.46 4.27 -23.77
CA PRO A 63 29.02 3.68 -25.02
C PRO A 63 29.31 2.17 -25.16
N ALA A 64 30.31 1.65 -24.45
CA ALA A 64 30.70 0.24 -24.55
C ALA A 64 29.74 -0.68 -23.76
N LEU A 65 29.15 -0.15 -22.69
CA LEU A 65 28.10 -0.83 -21.93
C LEU A 65 26.71 -0.66 -22.57
N SER A 66 26.54 0.35 -23.43
CA SER A 66 25.26 0.73 -24.02
C SER A 66 24.87 -0.09 -25.26
N MET A 67 23.56 -0.32 -25.45
CA MET A 67 22.96 -0.84 -26.69
C MET A 67 22.67 0.32 -27.66
N GLN A 68 23.71 0.90 -28.24
CA GLN A 68 23.60 2.12 -29.06
C GLN A 68 22.64 1.97 -30.25
N SER A 69 22.47 0.75 -30.79
CA SER A 69 21.53 0.50 -31.90
C SER A 69 20.06 0.67 -31.52
N ALA A 70 19.72 0.63 -30.23
CA ALA A 70 18.36 0.89 -29.74
C ALA A 70 18.05 2.38 -29.56
N LEU A 71 19.07 3.25 -29.54
CA LEU A 71 18.91 4.70 -29.52
C LEU A 71 18.61 5.21 -30.93
N LEU A 72 17.33 5.41 -31.23
CA LEU A 72 16.84 5.79 -32.56
C LEU A 72 16.92 7.30 -32.83
N GLY A 73 17.13 8.11 -31.79
CA GLY A 73 17.23 9.56 -31.91
C GLY A 73 17.46 10.25 -30.56
N GLY A 74 17.61 11.57 -30.63
CA GLY A 74 17.92 12.44 -29.49
C GLY A 74 19.41 12.73 -29.34
N CYS A 75 19.78 13.33 -28.20
CA CYS A 75 21.15 13.70 -27.88
C CYS A 75 21.55 13.17 -26.50
N VAL A 76 22.80 12.72 -26.38
CA VAL A 76 23.41 12.29 -25.11
C VAL A 76 24.68 13.10 -24.94
N GLU A 77 24.68 14.03 -23.99
CA GLU A 77 25.79 14.93 -23.73
C GLU A 77 25.81 15.38 -22.27
N ASN A 78 27.00 15.57 -21.71
CA ASN A 78 27.23 16.32 -20.45
C ASN A 78 26.22 16.06 -19.31
N GLY A 79 26.09 14.81 -18.84
CA GLY A 79 25.21 14.53 -17.71
C GLY A 79 23.73 14.37 -18.07
N LYS A 80 23.36 14.49 -19.36
CA LYS A 80 21.97 14.57 -19.79
C LYS A 80 21.71 13.78 -21.09
N ALA A 81 20.51 13.21 -21.17
CA ALA A 81 19.91 12.71 -22.39
C ALA A 81 18.67 13.56 -22.73
N THR A 82 18.60 14.11 -23.94
CA THR A 82 17.52 15.02 -24.37
C THR A 82 16.81 14.48 -25.60
N ALA A 83 15.47 14.49 -25.57
CA ALA A 83 14.60 14.11 -26.68
C ALA A 83 14.93 12.73 -27.27
N ILE A 84 15.33 11.78 -26.42
CA ILE A 84 15.74 10.45 -26.87
C ILE A 84 14.55 9.63 -27.33
N ARG A 85 14.78 8.78 -28.33
CA ARG A 85 13.83 7.76 -28.76
C ARG A 85 14.47 6.38 -28.63
N VAL A 86 13.83 5.50 -27.87
CA VAL A 86 14.28 4.11 -27.70
C VAL A 86 13.13 3.15 -28.01
N GLU A 87 13.41 2.15 -28.85
CA GLU A 87 12.50 1.03 -29.12
C GLU A 87 13.25 -0.28 -29.04
N ALA A 88 12.68 -1.23 -28.31
CA ALA A 88 13.15 -2.61 -28.28
C ALA A 88 12.01 -3.58 -27.99
N SER A 89 12.15 -4.82 -28.44
CA SER A 89 11.12 -5.86 -28.31
C SER A 89 11.70 -7.23 -27.92
N ASP A 90 12.89 -7.24 -27.30
CA ASP A 90 13.67 -8.45 -27.00
C ASP A 90 13.64 -8.84 -25.50
N GLY A 91 13.00 -8.03 -24.65
CA GLY A 91 12.96 -8.22 -23.20
C GLY A 91 14.31 -8.00 -22.47
N LYS A 92 15.38 -7.65 -23.20
CA LYS A 92 16.75 -7.51 -22.67
C LYS A 92 17.32 -6.11 -22.86
N THR A 93 16.74 -5.34 -23.78
CA THR A 93 17.16 -3.98 -24.06
C THR A 93 16.26 -2.97 -23.36
N GLY A 94 16.84 -2.14 -22.49
CA GLY A 94 16.13 -1.05 -21.79
C GLY A 94 16.42 0.33 -22.35
N GLY A 95 15.92 1.37 -21.68
CA GLY A 95 16.08 2.76 -22.10
C GLY A 95 17.32 3.41 -21.51
N VAL A 96 17.24 3.85 -20.25
CA VAL A 96 18.33 4.52 -19.54
C VAL A 96 18.63 3.79 -18.24
N PHE A 97 19.90 3.46 -18.02
CA PHE A 97 20.36 2.82 -16.78
C PHE A 97 21.51 3.61 -16.18
N VAL A 98 21.30 4.14 -14.98
CA VAL A 98 22.29 4.90 -14.22
C VAL A 98 22.81 4.03 -13.08
N GLN A 99 24.09 3.68 -13.13
CA GLN A 99 24.74 2.85 -12.14
C GLN A 99 25.88 3.60 -11.45
N GLY A 100 25.95 3.49 -10.12
CA GLY A 100 27.05 4.04 -9.34
C GLY A 100 26.90 5.52 -9.04
N LYS A 101 27.90 6.10 -8.38
CA LYS A 101 27.78 7.44 -7.81
C LYS A 101 27.75 8.50 -8.90
N GLY A 102 26.72 9.35 -8.89
CA GLY A 102 26.59 10.45 -9.83
C GLY A 102 25.13 10.79 -10.06
N SER A 103 24.88 11.88 -10.78
CA SER A 103 23.54 12.32 -11.16
C SER A 103 23.43 12.40 -12.66
N TRP A 104 22.28 12.01 -13.20
CA TRP A 104 21.98 12.08 -14.63
C TRP A 104 20.56 12.58 -14.88
N GLU A 105 20.38 13.33 -15.96
CA GLU A 105 19.07 13.86 -16.36
C GLU A 105 18.60 13.23 -17.68
N VAL A 106 17.30 12.95 -17.76
CA VAL A 106 16.60 12.53 -18.98
C VAL A 106 15.43 13.48 -19.18
N ASP A 107 15.38 14.15 -20.32
CA ASP A 107 14.36 15.17 -20.61
C ASP A 107 13.74 14.95 -21.99
N GLY A 108 12.41 14.83 -22.05
CA GLY A 108 11.68 14.67 -23.32
C GLY A 108 11.81 13.28 -23.95
N ALA A 109 12.10 12.24 -23.16
CA ALA A 109 12.31 10.89 -23.68
C ALA A 109 11.01 10.21 -24.15
N TRP A 110 11.10 9.44 -25.22
CA TRP A 110 10.07 8.48 -25.62
C TRP A 110 10.71 7.09 -25.66
N ILE A 111 10.25 6.20 -24.78
CA ILE A 111 10.82 4.86 -24.58
C ILE A 111 9.67 3.86 -24.69
N SER A 112 9.76 2.94 -25.65
CA SER A 112 8.76 1.90 -25.87
C SER A 112 9.44 0.54 -25.92
N LEU A 113 9.25 -0.24 -24.86
CA LEU A 113 9.89 -1.54 -24.68
C LEU A 113 8.84 -2.65 -24.67
N SER A 114 9.17 -3.79 -25.27
CA SER A 114 8.38 -5.00 -25.16
C SER A 114 9.23 -6.26 -25.04
N GLY A 115 8.57 -7.35 -24.67
CA GLY A 115 9.21 -8.63 -24.41
C GLY A 115 9.31 -8.90 -22.90
N ASP A 116 9.34 -10.19 -22.56
CA ASP A 116 9.42 -10.66 -21.19
C ASP A 116 10.82 -10.37 -20.61
N CYS A 117 10.85 -9.76 -19.43
CA CYS A 117 12.08 -9.50 -18.70
C CYS A 117 12.35 -10.60 -17.66
N GLU A 118 13.56 -10.57 -17.12
CA GLU A 118 13.94 -11.31 -15.93
C GLU A 118 14.35 -10.31 -14.84
N GLY A 119 14.03 -10.60 -13.59
CA GLY A 119 14.43 -9.77 -12.46
C GLY A 119 13.49 -8.59 -12.16
N ILE A 120 13.90 -7.80 -11.16
CA ILE A 120 13.35 -6.47 -10.88
C ILE A 120 14.46 -5.47 -11.17
N GLY A 121 14.19 -4.48 -12.04
CA GLY A 121 15.16 -3.43 -12.33
C GLY A 121 16.21 -3.80 -13.37
N GLY A 122 17.43 -3.32 -13.15
CA GLY A 122 18.55 -3.53 -14.07
C GLY A 122 18.42 -2.86 -15.45
N PRO A 123 19.35 -3.18 -16.37
CA PRO A 123 19.51 -2.48 -17.65
C PRO A 123 18.36 -2.64 -18.65
N ALA A 124 17.47 -3.62 -18.47
CA ALA A 124 16.32 -3.86 -19.33
C ALA A 124 15.12 -2.93 -19.02
N THR A 125 15.16 -2.21 -17.90
CA THR A 125 14.09 -1.29 -17.49
C THR A 125 14.02 -0.06 -18.41
N GLY A 126 12.83 0.56 -18.51
CA GLY A 126 12.64 1.83 -19.22
C GLY A 126 13.60 2.93 -18.74
N ALA A 127 13.55 3.25 -17.45
CA ALA A 127 14.55 4.10 -16.80
C ALA A 127 14.85 3.58 -15.38
N ALA A 128 16.09 3.17 -15.13
CA ALA A 128 16.51 2.62 -13.84
C ALA A 128 17.75 3.31 -13.26
N VAL A 129 17.83 3.34 -11.94
CA VAL A 129 18.97 3.85 -11.18
C VAL A 129 19.38 2.87 -10.08
N CYS A 130 20.67 2.58 -9.98
CA CYS A 130 21.22 1.65 -9.00
C CYS A 130 22.56 2.09 -8.39
N ASP A 131 22.94 1.42 -7.30
CA ASP A 131 24.26 1.51 -6.64
C ASP A 131 24.65 2.94 -6.20
N GLY A 132 23.69 3.71 -5.66
CA GLY A 132 23.93 5.05 -5.11
C GLY A 132 23.85 6.19 -6.13
N GLY A 133 23.28 5.93 -7.31
CA GLY A 133 23.07 6.93 -8.35
C GLY A 133 21.84 7.81 -8.11
N GLU A 134 21.79 8.94 -8.83
CA GLU A 134 20.61 9.78 -8.94
C GLU A 134 20.17 9.90 -10.41
N LEU A 135 18.88 9.70 -10.66
CA LEU A 135 18.28 9.87 -11.97
C LEU A 135 17.09 10.83 -11.90
N VAL A 136 17.12 11.87 -12.72
CA VAL A 136 16.03 12.83 -12.89
C VAL A 136 15.40 12.63 -14.27
N VAL A 137 14.13 12.28 -14.33
CA VAL A 137 13.35 12.09 -15.55
C VAL A 137 12.30 13.19 -15.67
N ARG A 138 12.25 13.88 -16.81
CA ARG A 138 11.32 14.98 -17.10
C ARG A 138 10.65 14.78 -18.45
N ASN A 139 9.38 15.18 -18.54
CA ASN A 139 8.66 15.27 -19.82
C ASN A 139 8.71 13.97 -20.64
N ALA A 140 8.74 12.81 -19.98
CA ALA A 140 8.99 11.54 -20.64
C ALA A 140 7.70 10.74 -20.83
N VAL A 141 7.70 9.89 -21.86
CA VAL A 141 6.71 8.84 -22.06
C VAL A 141 7.47 7.51 -22.09
N ILE A 142 7.22 6.67 -21.09
CA ILE A 142 7.90 5.37 -20.94
C ILE A 142 6.83 4.28 -20.88
N SER A 143 6.84 3.39 -21.87
CA SER A 143 5.95 2.23 -21.96
C SER A 143 6.77 0.95 -21.95
N ALA A 144 6.40 0.01 -21.08
CA ALA A 144 7.05 -1.29 -20.91
C ALA A 144 6.02 -2.42 -20.94
N SER A 145 6.17 -3.37 -21.86
CA SER A 145 5.18 -4.46 -22.04
C SER A 145 5.81 -5.84 -22.00
N GLY A 146 5.36 -6.69 -21.10
CA GLY A 146 5.87 -8.06 -20.94
C GLY A 146 5.85 -8.50 -19.49
N LEU A 147 6.15 -9.77 -19.27
CA LEU A 147 6.36 -10.34 -17.94
C LEU A 147 7.45 -9.54 -17.22
N THR A 148 7.14 -9.07 -16.00
CA THR A 148 8.07 -8.35 -15.12
C THR A 148 8.81 -7.18 -15.80
N HIS A 149 8.15 -6.46 -16.72
CA HIS A 149 8.76 -5.34 -17.44
C HIS A 149 8.33 -3.99 -16.85
N TYR A 150 9.29 -3.31 -16.21
CA TYR A 150 9.06 -2.06 -15.47
C TYR A 150 9.32 -0.84 -16.34
N ALA A 151 8.50 0.20 -16.18
CA ALA A 151 8.78 1.51 -16.76
C ALA A 151 9.93 2.19 -15.99
N THR A 152 9.94 2.10 -14.66
CA THR A 152 11.01 2.70 -13.84
C THR A 152 11.37 1.86 -12.62
N VAL A 153 12.64 1.90 -12.19
CA VAL A 153 13.10 1.24 -10.95
C VAL A 153 14.16 2.08 -10.25
N SER A 154 14.17 2.07 -8.91
CA SER A 154 15.23 2.65 -8.07
C SER A 154 15.70 1.62 -7.04
N GLU A 155 16.99 1.30 -7.03
CA GLU A 155 17.55 0.24 -6.18
C GLU A 155 18.93 0.59 -5.58
N ARG A 156 19.30 -0.07 -4.48
CA ARG A 156 20.62 -0.10 -3.85
C ARG A 156 21.16 1.28 -3.50
N GLY A 157 20.43 2.02 -2.69
CA GLY A 157 20.86 3.32 -2.17
C GLY A 157 20.62 4.50 -3.13
N SER A 158 19.74 4.34 -4.12
CA SER A 158 19.61 5.30 -5.22
C SER A 158 18.43 6.25 -5.08
N VAL A 159 18.44 7.32 -5.87
CA VAL A 159 17.37 8.33 -5.90
C VAL A 159 16.82 8.49 -7.31
N LEU A 160 15.52 8.29 -7.49
CA LEU A 160 14.81 8.55 -8.73
C LEU A 160 13.84 9.73 -8.54
N LYS A 161 13.83 10.68 -9.47
CA LYS A 161 12.85 11.78 -9.47
C LYS A 161 12.21 11.89 -10.85
N VAL A 162 10.88 11.82 -10.91
CA VAL A 162 10.11 11.85 -12.14
C VAL A 162 9.16 13.05 -12.12
N TYR A 163 9.21 13.85 -13.18
CA TYR A 163 8.41 15.07 -13.33
C TYR A 163 7.67 15.04 -14.65
N ASP A 164 6.40 15.47 -14.63
CA ASP A 164 5.63 15.80 -15.85
C ASP A 164 5.64 14.66 -16.90
N SER A 165 5.57 13.41 -16.44
CA SER A 165 5.81 12.23 -17.28
C SER A 165 4.63 11.25 -17.27
N VAL A 166 4.59 10.39 -18.28
CA VAL A 166 3.65 9.27 -18.39
C VAL A 166 4.43 7.96 -18.36
N LEU A 167 4.14 7.13 -17.37
CA LEU A 167 4.73 5.81 -17.18
C LEU A 167 3.64 4.77 -17.35
N SER A 168 3.85 3.76 -18.18
CA SER A 168 2.91 2.66 -18.32
C SER A 168 3.60 1.30 -18.39
N SER A 169 3.11 0.34 -17.62
CA SER A 169 3.47 -1.06 -17.79
C SER A 169 2.27 -1.94 -18.10
N HIS A 170 2.44 -2.84 -19.07
CA HIS A 170 1.48 -3.86 -19.43
C HIS A 170 2.07 -5.24 -19.23
N GLY A 171 1.39 -6.10 -18.47
CA GLY A 171 1.84 -7.47 -18.27
C GLY A 171 1.79 -8.34 -19.53
N ALA A 172 2.49 -9.47 -19.54
CA ALA A 172 2.28 -10.48 -20.57
C ALA A 172 0.82 -11.00 -20.51
N PRO A 173 0.15 -11.22 -21.67
CA PRO A 173 -1.22 -11.70 -21.68
C PRO A 173 -1.32 -13.15 -21.17
N PHE A 174 -2.25 -13.39 -20.23
CA PHE A 174 -2.62 -14.76 -19.82
C PHE A 174 -4.12 -14.94 -19.53
N ALA A 175 -4.94 -13.99 -19.98
CA ALA A 175 -6.38 -14.02 -19.75
C ALA A 175 -7.17 -14.84 -20.81
N ASN A 176 -6.53 -15.30 -21.88
CA ASN A 176 -7.18 -15.95 -23.04
C ASN A 176 -6.74 -17.42 -23.23
N GLY A 177 -6.42 -18.11 -22.13
CA GLY A 177 -6.02 -19.52 -22.15
C GLY A 177 -4.53 -19.75 -22.34
N GLU A 178 -3.71 -18.70 -22.39
CA GLU A 178 -2.27 -18.84 -22.22
C GLU A 178 -1.96 -19.28 -20.78
N PRO A 179 -0.96 -20.15 -20.56
CA PRO A 179 -0.62 -20.62 -19.22
C PRO A 179 -0.17 -19.45 -18.35
N GLN A 180 -0.63 -19.43 -17.10
CA GLN A 180 -0.13 -18.45 -16.13
C GLN A 180 1.35 -18.71 -15.85
N PRO A 181 2.17 -17.65 -15.68
CA PRO A 181 3.52 -17.78 -15.16
C PRO A 181 3.50 -18.54 -13.82
N SER A 182 4.33 -19.56 -13.70
CA SER A 182 4.33 -20.47 -12.54
C SER A 182 5.54 -20.30 -11.64
N ALA A 183 6.55 -19.51 -12.03
CA ALA A 183 7.72 -19.30 -11.18
C ALA A 183 7.36 -18.35 -10.01
N PRO A 184 8.08 -18.46 -8.87
CA PRO A 184 7.87 -17.57 -7.74
C PRO A 184 7.92 -16.10 -8.16
N MET A 185 7.01 -15.28 -7.60
CA MET A 185 6.97 -13.83 -7.80
C MET A 185 6.84 -13.36 -9.27
N GLN A 186 6.37 -14.23 -10.18
CA GLN A 186 5.91 -13.84 -11.52
C GLN A 186 4.41 -13.52 -11.58
N THR A 187 3.66 -13.90 -10.54
CA THR A 187 2.28 -13.48 -10.30
C THR A 187 2.13 -13.13 -8.81
N PRO A 188 1.17 -12.27 -8.43
CA PRO A 188 0.98 -11.91 -7.03
C PRO A 188 0.47 -13.12 -6.23
N PRO A 189 0.88 -13.27 -4.96
CA PRO A 189 0.33 -14.28 -4.07
C PRO A 189 -1.21 -14.21 -3.99
N PRO A 190 -1.94 -15.34 -4.10
CA PRO A 190 -3.40 -15.35 -4.05
C PRO A 190 -4.03 -14.65 -2.82
N PRO A 191 -3.43 -14.71 -1.60
CA PRO A 191 -3.97 -14.03 -0.43
C PRO A 191 -4.03 -12.49 -0.52
N LEU A 192 -3.32 -11.89 -1.47
CA LEU A 192 -3.41 -10.46 -1.80
C LEU A 192 -4.65 -10.11 -2.63
N MET A 193 -5.39 -11.10 -3.14
CA MET A 193 -6.64 -10.91 -3.88
C MET A 193 -6.52 -9.97 -5.09
N ILE A 194 -5.37 -10.01 -5.77
CA ILE A 194 -5.07 -9.28 -7.00
C ILE A 194 -4.59 -10.27 -8.07
N ALA A 195 -4.36 -9.79 -9.29
CA ALA A 195 -3.76 -10.58 -10.37
C ALA A 195 -2.78 -9.71 -11.18
N GLY A 196 -2.23 -10.25 -12.27
CA GLY A 196 -1.24 -9.57 -13.11
C GLY A 196 0.14 -10.20 -13.00
N ASN A 197 1.10 -9.66 -13.74
CA ASN A 197 2.47 -10.20 -13.81
C ASN A 197 3.54 -9.13 -14.11
N SER A 198 3.19 -7.85 -13.99
CA SER A 198 4.12 -6.73 -14.17
C SER A 198 3.71 -5.57 -13.28
N ARG A 199 4.68 -4.74 -12.89
CA ARG A 199 4.48 -3.53 -12.11
C ARG A 199 5.08 -2.36 -12.86
N THR A 200 4.48 -1.18 -12.76
CA THR A 200 4.97 0.01 -13.50
C THR A 200 6.24 0.58 -12.89
N HIS A 201 6.31 0.57 -11.57
CA HIS A 201 7.43 1.07 -10.82
C HIS A 201 7.77 0.18 -9.62
N CYS A 202 9.06 0.06 -9.31
CA CYS A 202 9.53 -0.52 -8.05
C CYS A 202 10.64 0.33 -7.41
N THR A 203 10.52 0.61 -6.10
CA THR A 203 11.63 1.14 -5.28
C THR A 203 12.05 0.11 -4.24
N MET A 204 13.35 -0.06 -4.06
CA MET A 204 13.87 -1.08 -3.14
C MET A 204 15.25 -0.76 -2.57
N THR A 205 15.68 -1.56 -1.61
CA THR A 205 17.06 -1.61 -1.10
C THR A 205 17.67 -0.23 -0.79
N ASN A 206 17.09 0.42 0.21
CA ASN A 206 17.51 1.72 0.75
C ASN A 206 17.44 2.86 -0.28
N SER A 207 16.46 2.81 -1.18
CA SER A 207 16.31 3.79 -2.27
C SER A 207 15.04 4.62 -2.13
N GLU A 208 15.01 5.73 -2.86
CA GLU A 208 13.93 6.70 -2.82
C GLU A 208 13.46 7.03 -4.23
N SER A 209 12.14 7.10 -4.41
CA SER A 209 11.53 7.54 -5.66
C SER A 209 10.49 8.64 -5.42
N TYR A 210 10.59 9.69 -6.22
CA TYR A 210 9.72 10.85 -6.15
C TYR A 210 9.01 11.07 -7.47
N PHE A 211 7.69 11.25 -7.42
CA PHE A 211 6.86 11.50 -8.59
C PHE A 211 6.12 12.83 -8.41
N TYR A 212 6.17 13.68 -9.44
CA TYR A 212 5.53 14.99 -9.44
C TYR A 212 4.74 15.19 -10.73
N ASN A 213 3.48 15.56 -10.61
CA ASN A 213 2.60 15.90 -11.75
C ASN A 213 2.67 14.86 -12.89
N SER A 214 2.67 13.57 -12.52
CA SER A 214 2.91 12.48 -13.46
C SER A 214 1.73 11.52 -13.49
N THR A 215 1.57 10.82 -14.61
CA THR A 215 0.58 9.75 -14.77
C THR A 215 1.28 8.40 -14.75
N ILE A 216 0.88 7.53 -13.84
CA ILE A 216 1.43 6.19 -13.67
C ILE A 216 0.31 5.19 -13.92
N LEU A 217 0.48 4.35 -14.93
CA LEU A 217 -0.51 3.38 -15.39
C LEU A 217 0.04 1.97 -15.23
N ALA A 218 -0.61 1.15 -14.43
CA ALA A 218 -0.43 -0.29 -14.44
C ALA A 218 -1.63 -0.95 -15.08
N ASP A 219 -1.35 -1.94 -15.90
CA ASP A 219 -2.41 -2.80 -16.38
C ASP A 219 -2.92 -3.75 -15.29
N GLY A 220 -2.04 -4.36 -14.50
CA GLY A 220 -2.39 -5.24 -13.39
C GLY A 220 -1.25 -5.29 -12.37
N TRP A 221 -1.42 -6.07 -11.30
CA TRP A 221 -0.54 -6.17 -10.13
C TRP A 221 -0.32 -4.84 -9.39
N GLY A 222 0.52 -3.92 -9.89
CA GLY A 222 0.93 -2.75 -9.13
C GLY A 222 1.42 -1.56 -9.97
N ALA A 223 0.96 -0.35 -9.66
CA ALA A 223 1.49 0.87 -10.26
C ALA A 223 2.76 1.36 -9.56
N LEU A 224 2.70 1.58 -8.25
CA LEU A 224 3.82 2.02 -7.41
C LEU A 224 4.14 0.97 -6.34
N SER A 225 5.13 0.12 -6.58
CA SER A 225 5.48 -0.95 -5.64
C SER A 225 6.77 -0.65 -4.90
N THR A 226 6.86 -1.10 -3.66
CA THR A 226 8.14 -1.24 -2.97
C THR A 226 8.53 -2.72 -2.90
N GLU A 227 9.79 -3.00 -2.61
CA GLU A 227 10.29 -4.34 -2.28
C GLU A 227 11.47 -4.24 -1.32
N ALA A 228 11.68 -5.27 -0.49
CA ALA A 228 12.87 -5.52 0.33
C ALA A 228 13.66 -4.26 0.76
N ALA A 229 13.24 -3.65 1.88
CA ALA A 229 13.72 -2.32 2.24
C ALA A 229 15.24 -2.19 2.39
N GLU A 230 15.96 -3.19 2.95
CA GLU A 230 17.41 -3.14 3.26
C GLU A 230 17.88 -1.80 3.85
N GLY A 231 17.06 -1.19 4.70
CA GLY A 231 17.23 0.19 5.15
C GLY A 231 15.93 0.96 5.03
N TYR A 232 15.99 2.15 4.45
CA TYR A 232 14.86 3.04 4.28
C TYR A 232 14.44 3.11 2.80
N VAL A 233 13.25 2.61 2.48
CA VAL A 233 12.65 2.74 1.15
C VAL A 233 11.51 3.74 1.19
N LEU A 234 11.50 4.68 0.24
CA LEU A 234 10.47 5.70 0.11
C LEU A 234 9.92 5.79 -1.30
N ILE A 235 8.60 5.80 -1.41
CA ILE A 235 7.89 6.36 -2.57
C ILE A 235 7.12 7.59 -2.12
N GLU A 236 7.33 8.71 -2.78
CA GLU A 236 6.52 9.92 -2.59
C GLU A 236 5.94 10.38 -3.94
N ALA A 237 4.62 10.43 -4.03
CA ALA A 237 3.89 10.94 -5.19
C ALA A 237 3.11 12.19 -4.84
N ASN A 238 3.32 13.26 -5.61
CA ASN A 238 2.69 14.57 -5.43
C ASN A 238 1.96 14.96 -6.72
N ASP A 239 0.66 15.26 -6.59
CA ASP A 239 -0.17 15.76 -7.68
C ASP A 239 -0.20 14.78 -8.89
N CYS A 240 -0.15 13.48 -8.61
CA CYS A 240 -0.10 12.42 -9.62
C CYS A 240 -1.47 11.81 -9.92
N THR A 241 -1.61 11.25 -11.13
CA THR A 241 -2.68 10.31 -11.46
C THR A 241 -2.13 8.89 -11.47
N ILE A 242 -2.66 8.02 -10.62
CA ILE A 242 -2.19 6.64 -10.47
C ILE A 242 -3.36 5.72 -10.80
N VAL A 243 -3.20 4.89 -11.83
CA VAL A 243 -4.26 4.02 -12.34
C VAL A 243 -3.79 2.58 -12.42
N THR A 244 -4.59 1.67 -11.89
CA THR A 244 -4.43 0.23 -12.10
C THR A 244 -5.70 -0.32 -12.74
N VAL A 245 -5.61 -0.66 -14.02
CA VAL A 245 -6.77 -0.83 -14.91
C VAL A 245 -7.50 -2.16 -14.68
N ARG A 246 -6.75 -3.26 -14.61
CA ARG A 246 -7.23 -4.60 -14.26
C ARG A 246 -6.86 -4.89 -12.80
N ARG A 247 -7.07 -6.13 -12.38
CA ARG A 247 -6.84 -6.58 -11.01
C ARG A 247 -5.44 -6.21 -10.51
N GLY A 248 -5.34 -5.52 -9.38
CA GLY A 248 -4.09 -4.94 -8.88
C GLY A 248 -4.29 -3.82 -7.86
N TYR A 249 -3.17 -3.25 -7.40
CA TYR A 249 -3.14 -2.11 -6.49
C TYR A 249 -2.53 -0.87 -7.12
N ALA A 250 -2.86 0.31 -6.60
CA ALA A 250 -2.17 1.54 -7.00
C ALA A 250 -0.82 1.70 -6.28
N THR A 251 -0.74 1.42 -4.98
CA THR A 251 0.55 1.41 -4.27
C THR A 251 0.70 0.26 -3.27
N TYR A 252 1.93 -0.14 -2.96
CA TYR A 252 2.22 -1.09 -1.89
C TYR A 252 3.44 -0.62 -1.07
N ALA A 253 3.28 -0.54 0.25
CA ALA A 253 4.37 -0.45 1.23
C ALA A 253 4.65 -1.82 1.88
N ASP A 254 5.76 -2.44 1.51
CA ASP A 254 6.28 -3.68 2.09
C ASP A 254 6.98 -3.43 3.45
N PRO A 255 7.35 -4.48 4.20
CA PRO A 255 8.09 -4.33 5.45
C PRO A 255 9.33 -3.42 5.28
N GLY A 256 9.45 -2.42 6.14
CA GLY A 256 10.49 -1.38 6.14
C GLY A 256 10.30 -0.25 5.12
N CYS A 257 9.20 -0.27 4.35
CA CYS A 257 8.97 0.68 3.26
C CYS A 257 7.94 1.75 3.65
N HIS A 258 8.07 2.91 3.01
CA HIS A 258 7.28 4.11 3.31
C HIS A 258 6.69 4.64 2.01
N VAL A 259 5.39 4.94 2.03
CA VAL A 259 4.68 5.48 0.87
C VAL A 259 3.91 6.73 1.26
N ARG A 260 3.99 7.77 0.43
CA ARG A 260 3.27 9.02 0.60
C ARG A 260 2.56 9.43 -0.68
N LEU A 261 1.24 9.57 -0.62
CA LEU A 261 0.41 10.05 -1.72
C LEU A 261 -0.21 11.40 -1.33
N ASN A 262 0.20 12.47 -2.00
CA ASN A 262 -0.22 13.84 -1.70
C ASN A 262 -0.96 14.43 -2.89
N ARG A 263 -2.23 14.81 -2.69
CA ARG A 263 -3.10 15.43 -3.72
C ARG A 263 -3.19 14.60 -5.00
N CYS A 264 -3.18 13.28 -4.87
CA CYS A 264 -3.21 12.37 -5.99
C CYS A 264 -4.65 12.02 -6.39
N LYS A 265 -4.82 11.65 -7.65
CA LYS A 265 -5.98 10.92 -8.14
C LYS A 265 -5.63 9.45 -8.25
N VAL A 266 -6.35 8.59 -7.56
CA VAL A 266 -6.11 7.13 -7.56
C VAL A 266 -7.34 6.42 -8.09
N GLU A 267 -7.17 5.62 -9.13
CA GLU A 267 -8.22 4.75 -9.70
C GLU A 267 -7.68 3.32 -9.82
N SER A 268 -8.16 2.39 -9.01
CA SER A 268 -7.69 1.01 -9.01
C SER A 268 -8.83 0.01 -9.15
N ALA A 269 -8.62 -1.04 -9.93
CA ALA A 269 -9.64 -2.09 -10.09
C ALA A 269 -9.87 -2.89 -8.81
N ASP A 270 -8.82 -3.17 -8.03
CA ASP A 270 -8.97 -3.82 -6.72
C ASP A 270 -8.67 -2.81 -5.60
N MET A 271 -7.40 -2.59 -5.28
CA MET A 271 -7.00 -1.88 -4.05
C MET A 271 -6.35 -0.53 -4.32
N ALA A 272 -6.63 0.48 -3.50
CA ALA A 272 -5.86 1.73 -3.58
C ALA A 272 -4.46 1.54 -3.01
N ALA A 273 -4.35 0.90 -1.84
CA ALA A 273 -3.05 0.50 -1.32
C ALA A 273 -3.08 -0.86 -0.62
N ILE A 274 -1.92 -1.51 -0.66
CA ILE A 274 -1.57 -2.61 0.23
C ILE A 274 -0.51 -2.06 1.20
N ILE A 275 -0.53 -2.56 2.43
CA ILE A 275 0.54 -2.30 3.40
C ILE A 275 0.80 -3.58 4.20
N GLY A 276 2.08 -3.88 4.43
CA GLY A 276 2.45 -5.03 5.23
C GLY A 276 3.74 -4.84 6.01
N GLY A 277 3.91 -5.64 7.05
CA GLY A 277 5.07 -5.54 7.93
C GLY A 277 5.16 -4.23 8.70
N GLU A 278 6.35 -3.95 9.22
CA GLU A 278 6.69 -2.68 9.87
C GLU A 278 6.84 -1.60 8.78
N SER A 279 5.78 -0.83 8.49
CA SER A 279 5.74 0.05 7.31
C SER A 279 4.85 1.27 7.53
N GLU A 280 5.01 2.28 6.69
CA GLU A 280 4.25 3.53 6.75
C GLU A 280 3.54 3.84 5.42
N LEU A 281 2.27 4.20 5.51
CA LEU A 281 1.50 4.74 4.39
C LEU A 281 0.80 6.04 4.81
N SER A 282 1.00 7.10 4.03
CA SER A 282 0.22 8.33 4.15
C SER A 282 -0.53 8.66 2.86
N ILE A 283 -1.80 9.03 3.00
CA ILE A 283 -2.65 9.53 1.91
C ILE A 283 -3.21 10.87 2.36
N VAL A 284 -2.83 11.95 1.69
CA VAL A 284 -3.20 13.31 2.05
C VAL A 284 -3.91 13.98 0.88
N ASP A 285 -5.10 14.53 1.15
CA ASP A 285 -5.89 15.35 0.22
C ASP A 285 -6.10 14.73 -1.17
N SER A 286 -6.23 13.41 -1.25
CA SER A 286 -6.33 12.65 -2.51
C SER A 286 -7.77 12.20 -2.83
N ASP A 287 -8.13 12.07 -4.12
CA ASP A 287 -9.40 11.44 -4.57
C ASP A 287 -9.11 9.99 -5.00
N VAL A 288 -9.62 9.05 -4.21
CA VAL A 288 -9.32 7.62 -4.32
C VAL A 288 -10.58 6.84 -4.65
N ARG A 289 -10.52 6.03 -5.72
CA ARG A 289 -11.57 5.12 -6.14
C ARG A 289 -11.00 3.72 -6.34
N CYS A 290 -11.65 2.73 -5.74
CA CYS A 290 -11.20 1.34 -5.78
C CYS A 290 -12.39 0.38 -5.98
N GLY A 291 -12.21 -0.61 -6.85
CA GLY A 291 -13.23 -1.63 -7.14
C GLY A 291 -13.32 -2.75 -6.10
N ALA A 292 -12.38 -2.83 -5.15
CA ALA A 292 -12.44 -3.65 -3.96
C ALA A 292 -12.28 -2.77 -2.70
N ASN A 293 -11.22 -3.00 -1.90
CA ASN A 293 -10.93 -2.25 -0.67
C ASN A 293 -10.08 -1.00 -0.95
N CYS A 294 -10.19 0.04 -0.12
CA CYS A 294 -9.20 1.12 -0.14
C CYS A 294 -7.85 0.59 0.34
N LEU A 295 -7.83 -0.06 1.51
CA LEU A 295 -6.62 -0.64 2.08
C LEU A 295 -6.78 -2.13 2.32
N LEU A 296 -5.75 -2.89 1.95
CA LEU A 296 -5.49 -4.22 2.48
C LEU A 296 -4.24 -4.18 3.37
N MET A 297 -4.42 -4.53 4.63
CA MET A 297 -3.35 -4.61 5.64
C MET A 297 -3.11 -6.08 5.99
N HIS A 298 -1.88 -6.54 5.82
CA HIS A 298 -1.52 -7.93 6.09
C HIS A 298 -0.05 -8.04 6.54
N SER A 299 0.42 -9.22 6.91
CA SER A 299 1.85 -9.47 6.96
C SER A 299 2.12 -10.95 6.83
N VAL A 300 3.17 -11.25 6.07
CA VAL A 300 3.70 -12.59 5.84
C VAL A 300 5.19 -12.58 6.15
N PHE A 301 5.69 -13.69 6.70
CA PHE A 301 7.09 -13.82 7.13
C PHE A 301 7.58 -12.77 8.15
N GLY A 302 6.67 -12.01 8.75
CA GLY A 302 7.02 -10.94 9.68
C GLY A 302 7.22 -11.43 11.11
N GLU A 303 7.53 -10.47 11.97
CA GLU A 303 7.60 -10.65 13.42
C GLU A 303 6.28 -10.23 14.11
N PRO A 304 5.89 -10.89 15.22
CA PRO A 304 4.68 -10.57 15.96
C PRO A 304 4.56 -9.11 16.45
N GLU A 305 5.69 -8.44 16.66
CA GLU A 305 5.79 -7.07 17.18
C GLU A 305 5.54 -5.99 16.13
N GLU A 306 5.65 -6.33 14.84
CA GLU A 306 5.59 -5.33 13.80
C GLU A 306 4.22 -4.66 13.74
N VAL A 307 4.21 -3.36 13.42
CA VAL A 307 3.01 -2.52 13.31
C VAL A 307 3.04 -1.77 11.98
N SER A 308 1.95 -1.86 11.23
CA SER A 308 1.76 -1.03 10.04
C SER A 308 1.11 0.29 10.43
N GLU A 309 1.75 1.40 10.07
CA GLU A 309 1.28 2.77 10.35
C GLU A 309 0.60 3.36 9.12
N VAL A 310 -0.63 3.82 9.30
CA VAL A 310 -1.42 4.40 8.22
C VAL A 310 -2.03 5.72 8.68
N THR A 311 -1.80 6.78 7.91
CA THR A 311 -2.47 8.06 8.10
C THR A 311 -3.19 8.48 6.83
N ILE A 312 -4.50 8.70 6.93
CA ILE A 312 -5.30 9.30 5.86
C ILE A 312 -5.86 10.62 6.36
N ARG A 313 -5.47 11.72 5.71
CA ARG A 313 -5.92 13.06 6.07
C ARG A 313 -6.56 13.77 4.88
N GLY A 314 -7.79 14.23 5.09
CA GLY A 314 -8.54 14.94 4.06
C GLY A 314 -8.83 14.07 2.83
N GLY A 315 -9.27 14.71 1.75
CA GLY A 315 -9.58 14.03 0.50
C GLY A 315 -10.84 13.16 0.56
N LYS A 316 -10.99 12.30 -0.44
CA LYS A 316 -12.19 11.51 -0.70
C LYS A 316 -11.82 10.07 -1.02
N ILE A 317 -12.45 9.12 -0.34
CA ILE A 317 -12.25 7.68 -0.56
C ILE A 317 -13.58 7.02 -0.91
N ARG A 318 -13.59 6.28 -2.02
CA ARG A 318 -14.73 5.47 -2.46
C ARG A 318 -14.27 4.04 -2.77
N SER A 319 -14.76 3.09 -1.99
CA SER A 319 -14.54 1.66 -2.20
C SER A 319 -15.86 0.96 -2.54
N VAL A 320 -15.79 -0.08 -3.37
CA VAL A 320 -16.96 -0.93 -3.66
C VAL A 320 -17.15 -1.96 -2.54
N GLN A 321 -16.08 -2.59 -2.08
CA GLN A 321 -16.10 -3.45 -0.90
C GLN A 321 -15.80 -2.64 0.37
N ASP A 322 -15.52 -3.36 1.46
CA ASP A 322 -15.14 -2.78 2.74
C ASP A 322 -13.99 -1.80 2.55
N SER A 323 -14.01 -0.65 3.22
CA SER A 323 -12.96 0.34 2.94
C SER A 323 -11.59 -0.16 3.39
N MET A 324 -11.50 -0.67 4.61
CA MET A 324 -10.27 -1.17 5.21
C MET A 324 -10.43 -2.64 5.56
N LEU A 325 -9.57 -3.50 5.00
CA LEU A 325 -9.48 -4.91 5.36
C LEU A 325 -8.16 -5.17 6.08
N ILE A 326 -8.24 -5.66 7.31
CA ILE A 326 -7.09 -5.99 8.15
C ILE A 326 -7.06 -7.49 8.39
N LYS A 327 -6.01 -8.17 7.92
CA LYS A 327 -5.85 -9.62 8.01
C LYS A 327 -4.79 -9.97 9.05
N SER A 328 -5.22 -10.39 10.26
CA SER A 328 -4.37 -10.76 11.40
C SER A 328 -3.12 -9.90 11.57
N ARG A 329 -3.32 -8.59 11.72
CA ARG A 329 -2.22 -7.64 11.70
C ARG A 329 -2.32 -6.58 12.78
N ASN A 330 -1.18 -6.22 13.38
CA ASN A 330 -1.12 -5.05 14.23
C ASN A 330 -1.07 -3.78 13.37
N VAL A 331 -1.93 -2.83 13.68
CA VAL A 331 -2.11 -1.63 12.86
C VAL A 331 -2.27 -0.41 13.75
N GLU A 332 -1.72 0.71 13.31
CA GLU A 332 -2.11 2.03 13.77
C GLU A 332 -2.70 2.81 12.59
N LEU A 333 -4.01 3.03 12.60
CA LEU A 333 -4.76 3.68 11.54
C LEU A 333 -5.36 5.00 12.04
N ILE A 334 -4.94 6.11 11.43
CA ILE A 334 -5.48 7.44 11.69
C ILE A 334 -6.28 7.91 10.48
N LEU A 335 -7.56 8.23 10.69
CA LEU A 335 -8.44 8.86 9.71
C LEU A 335 -8.79 10.27 10.21
N ASP A 336 -8.44 11.30 9.44
CA ASP A 336 -8.53 12.69 9.89
C ASP A 336 -9.19 13.59 8.83
N GLY A 337 -10.44 13.99 9.06
CA GLY A 337 -11.16 14.90 8.17
C GLY A 337 -11.44 14.34 6.76
N THR A 338 -11.47 13.01 6.60
CA THR A 338 -11.61 12.33 5.32
C THR A 338 -13.08 12.06 4.97
N ASP A 339 -13.51 12.33 3.73
CA ASP A 339 -14.81 11.89 3.19
C ASP A 339 -14.68 10.46 2.66
N ILE A 340 -14.99 9.47 3.50
CA ILE A 340 -14.87 8.04 3.18
C ILE A 340 -16.24 7.36 3.05
N ARG A 341 -16.41 6.52 2.02
CA ARG A 341 -17.59 5.67 1.86
C ARG A 341 -17.23 4.32 1.24
N ALA A 342 -17.78 3.26 1.81
CA ALA A 342 -17.75 1.91 1.27
C ALA A 342 -19.14 1.49 0.79
N SER A 343 -19.24 0.96 -0.42
CA SER A 343 -20.54 0.56 -0.98
C SER A 343 -21.09 -0.71 -0.32
N SER A 344 -20.23 -1.51 0.33
CA SER A 344 -20.63 -2.64 1.16
C SER A 344 -21.31 -2.23 2.47
N GLY A 345 -21.23 -0.95 2.85
CA GLY A 345 -21.68 -0.45 4.16
C GLY A 345 -20.71 -0.73 5.30
N VAL A 346 -19.55 -1.35 5.04
CA VAL A 346 -18.56 -1.68 6.06
C VAL A 346 -17.32 -0.80 5.88
N LEU A 347 -16.99 -0.04 6.90
CA LEU A 347 -15.84 0.86 6.87
C LEU A 347 -14.55 0.10 7.16
N ILE A 348 -14.56 -0.72 8.22
CA ILE A 348 -13.38 -1.47 8.68
C ILE A 348 -13.80 -2.89 9.02
N ARG A 349 -13.07 -3.87 8.48
CA ARG A 349 -13.18 -5.27 8.87
C ARG A 349 -11.81 -5.82 9.26
N THR A 350 -11.75 -6.51 10.40
CA THR A 350 -10.64 -7.41 10.71
C THR A 350 -11.07 -8.85 10.50
N ILE A 351 -10.16 -9.68 10.00
CA ILE A 351 -10.35 -11.13 9.85
C ILE A 351 -9.07 -11.87 10.22
N ARG A 352 -9.20 -13.17 10.49
CA ARG A 352 -8.04 -14.05 10.54
C ARG A 352 -7.33 -14.10 9.18
N ASN A 353 -6.01 -13.99 9.15
CA ASN A 353 -5.24 -14.20 7.94
C ASN A 353 -5.14 -15.70 7.66
N GLU A 354 -5.68 -16.11 6.51
CA GLU A 354 -5.69 -17.50 6.05
C GLU A 354 -4.41 -17.87 5.27
N ASP A 355 -3.50 -16.92 5.06
CA ASP A 355 -2.20 -17.19 4.47
C ASP A 355 -1.41 -18.15 5.36
N LEU A 356 -0.85 -19.21 4.78
CA LEU A 356 -0.02 -20.19 5.48
C LEU A 356 1.26 -19.56 6.05
N LEU A 357 1.62 -18.38 5.55
CA LEU A 357 2.80 -17.61 5.89
C LEU A 357 2.45 -16.41 6.77
N ALA A 358 1.19 -16.30 7.19
CA ALA A 358 0.73 -15.24 8.06
C ALA A 358 1.65 -15.12 9.27
N THR A 359 2.03 -13.88 9.58
CA THR A 359 2.86 -13.57 10.74
C THR A 359 2.18 -14.10 12.01
N PRO A 360 2.87 -14.91 12.82
CA PRO A 360 2.27 -15.48 14.02
C PRO A 360 1.87 -14.38 15.01
N VAL A 361 0.87 -14.70 15.85
CA VAL A 361 0.50 -13.83 16.98
C VAL A 361 1.47 -14.06 18.14
N GLY A 362 1.90 -12.98 18.80
CA GLY A 362 2.74 -13.03 20.00
C GLY A 362 1.91 -13.13 21.29
N GLU A 363 2.58 -13.28 22.44
CA GLU A 363 1.91 -13.46 23.74
C GLU A 363 1.13 -12.22 24.26
N ASP A 364 1.33 -11.04 23.64
CA ASP A 364 0.64 -9.79 23.97
C ASP A 364 0.63 -8.88 22.72
N PRO A 365 -0.25 -9.16 21.74
CA PRO A 365 -0.22 -8.45 20.47
C PRO A 365 -0.67 -7.00 20.64
N TYR A 366 0.01 -6.07 19.96
CA TYR A 366 -0.38 -4.66 19.92
C TYR A 366 -1.85 -4.47 19.47
N GLY A 367 -2.27 -5.29 18.51
CA GLY A 367 -3.64 -5.31 17.99
C GLY A 367 -3.92 -4.19 17.00
N VAL A 368 -5.20 -3.89 16.83
CA VAL A 368 -5.68 -2.94 15.81
C VAL A 368 -6.07 -1.64 16.49
N ALA A 369 -5.27 -0.60 16.32
CA ALA A 369 -5.56 0.73 16.83
C ALA A 369 -6.10 1.64 15.72
N ILE A 370 -7.30 2.18 15.94
CA ILE A 370 -7.99 3.06 15.00
C ILE A 370 -8.33 4.36 15.71
N GLU A 371 -7.94 5.47 15.12
CA GLU A 371 -8.30 6.81 15.58
C GLU A 371 -8.99 7.58 14.46
N MET A 372 -10.22 8.00 14.70
CA MET A 372 -10.99 8.86 13.80
C MET A 372 -11.06 10.27 14.37
N LYS A 373 -10.75 11.27 13.53
CA LYS A 373 -10.63 12.69 13.92
C LYS A 373 -11.46 13.57 13.00
N SER A 374 -12.19 14.50 13.59
CA SER A 374 -12.82 15.64 12.90
C SER A 374 -13.66 15.24 11.68
N MET A 375 -14.41 14.14 11.77
CA MET A 375 -15.15 13.60 10.63
C MET A 375 -16.59 13.19 10.96
N THR A 376 -17.44 13.18 9.94
CA THR A 376 -18.76 12.52 10.00
C THR A 376 -18.73 11.38 9.01
N VAL A 377 -18.97 10.17 9.48
CA VAL A 377 -18.73 8.96 8.70
C VAL A 377 -19.84 7.93 8.90
N GLU A 378 -20.13 7.20 7.83
CA GLU A 378 -21.08 6.10 7.80
C GLU A 378 -20.35 4.79 7.46
N GLY A 379 -20.73 3.73 8.15
CA GLY A 379 -20.29 2.36 7.87
C GLY A 379 -19.92 1.58 9.12
N ASP A 380 -20.06 0.27 9.03
CA ASP A 380 -19.84 -0.63 10.16
C ASP A 380 -18.35 -0.85 10.45
N ILE A 381 -18.05 -1.11 11.72
CA ILE A 381 -16.72 -1.50 12.21
C ILE A 381 -16.84 -2.90 12.80
N LEU A 382 -16.28 -3.87 12.11
CA LEU A 382 -16.49 -5.29 12.38
C LEU A 382 -15.17 -5.97 12.75
N HIS A 383 -14.99 -6.28 14.03
CA HIS A 383 -13.81 -6.99 14.50
C HIS A 383 -14.05 -8.51 14.50
N GLY A 384 -13.34 -9.23 13.61
CA GLY A 384 -13.43 -10.68 13.46
C GLY A 384 -12.11 -11.43 13.64
N ASP A 385 -11.01 -10.75 13.99
CA ASP A 385 -9.77 -11.38 14.42
C ASP A 385 -9.88 -11.78 15.90
N ASP A 386 -9.89 -13.09 16.17
CA ASP A 386 -9.99 -13.66 17.51
C ASP A 386 -8.64 -13.74 18.26
N GLN A 387 -7.55 -13.32 17.62
CA GLN A 387 -6.19 -13.36 18.20
C GLN A 387 -5.69 -11.97 18.62
N ARG A 388 -6.38 -10.90 18.24
CA ARG A 388 -5.98 -9.52 18.52
C ARG A 388 -7.17 -8.72 19.00
N GLU A 389 -6.93 -7.71 19.82
CA GLU A 389 -7.96 -6.75 20.23
C GLU A 389 -8.04 -5.58 19.24
N MET A 390 -9.21 -4.97 19.11
CA MET A 390 -9.41 -3.72 18.39
C MET A 390 -9.69 -2.56 19.35
N TRP A 391 -8.98 -1.45 19.16
CA TRP A 391 -9.07 -0.22 19.95
C TRP A 391 -9.52 0.91 19.03
N LEU A 392 -10.73 1.42 19.26
CA LEU A 392 -11.34 2.47 18.46
C LEU A 392 -11.49 3.75 19.29
N LYS A 393 -10.90 4.83 18.80
CA LYS A 393 -11.00 6.16 19.39
C LYS A 393 -11.69 7.13 18.45
N LEU A 394 -12.73 7.79 18.95
CA LEU A 394 -13.45 8.85 18.25
C LEU A 394 -13.11 10.20 18.88
N ASN A 395 -12.48 11.09 18.11
CA ASN A 395 -12.20 12.47 18.52
C ASN A 395 -12.93 13.46 17.61
N ASP A 396 -13.85 14.23 18.19
CA ASP A 396 -14.66 15.22 17.46
C ASP A 396 -15.29 14.60 16.21
N THR A 397 -15.76 13.35 16.35
CA THR A 397 -16.20 12.50 15.25
C THR A 397 -17.62 12.00 15.48
N VAL A 398 -18.42 12.00 14.42
CA VAL A 398 -19.76 11.41 14.40
C VAL A 398 -19.74 10.15 13.54
N LEU A 399 -19.92 8.98 14.18
CA LEU A 399 -20.00 7.69 13.50
C LEU A 399 -21.46 7.21 13.42
N HIS A 400 -21.90 6.81 12.24
CA HIS A 400 -23.16 6.11 12.00
C HIS A 400 -22.86 4.70 11.47
N GLY A 401 -23.10 3.67 12.28
CA GLY A 401 -22.73 2.31 11.92
C GLY A 401 -22.76 1.37 13.12
N ALA A 402 -22.84 0.07 12.88
CA ALA A 402 -22.67 -0.92 13.92
C ALA A 402 -21.20 -1.05 14.32
N ILE A 403 -20.94 -1.35 15.59
CA ILE A 403 -19.60 -1.69 16.08
C ILE A 403 -19.68 -3.07 16.74
N SER A 404 -18.78 -3.96 16.36
CA SER A 404 -18.67 -5.29 16.96
C SER A 404 -17.24 -5.59 17.36
N GLY A 405 -17.04 -5.97 18.63
CA GLY A 405 -15.79 -6.53 19.14
C GLY A 405 -14.67 -5.51 19.40
N ALA A 406 -14.98 -4.24 19.62
CA ALA A 406 -13.97 -3.19 19.84
C ALA A 406 -14.02 -2.58 21.24
N HIS A 407 -12.85 -2.15 21.73
CA HIS A 407 -12.70 -1.23 22.87
C HIS A 407 -12.90 0.20 22.37
N LEU A 408 -13.94 0.88 22.83
CA LEU A 408 -14.39 2.17 22.33
C LEU A 408 -14.08 3.30 23.32
N GLU A 409 -13.42 4.35 22.85
CA GLU A 409 -13.25 5.63 23.54
C GLU A 409 -13.90 6.76 22.74
N LEU A 410 -14.70 7.61 23.39
CA LEU A 410 -15.27 8.82 22.79
C LEU A 410 -14.83 10.05 23.60
N ASN A 411 -14.26 11.05 22.92
CA ASN A 411 -14.08 12.37 23.54
C ASN A 411 -15.43 13.11 23.66
N LYS A 412 -15.45 14.27 24.34
CA LYS A 412 -16.69 15.06 24.54
C LYS A 412 -17.35 15.59 23.26
N GLY A 413 -16.59 15.75 22.18
CA GLY A 413 -17.09 16.23 20.90
C GLY A 413 -17.61 15.11 19.99
N SER A 414 -17.40 13.84 20.36
CA SER A 414 -17.77 12.69 19.56
C SER A 414 -19.16 12.16 19.86
N ARG A 415 -19.75 11.54 18.84
CA ARG A 415 -21.06 10.86 18.91
C ARG A 415 -21.04 9.57 18.10
N TRP A 416 -21.78 8.57 18.58
CA TRP A 416 -22.03 7.33 17.85
C TRP A 416 -23.53 7.07 17.74
N VAL A 417 -23.99 6.72 16.54
CA VAL A 417 -25.35 6.24 16.28
C VAL A 417 -25.25 4.82 15.72
N ALA A 418 -25.62 3.83 16.53
CA ALA A 418 -25.64 2.44 16.09
C ALA A 418 -26.80 2.20 15.12
N THR A 419 -26.50 1.60 13.97
CA THR A 419 -27.49 1.28 12.92
C THR A 419 -28.01 -0.15 13.01
N ALA A 420 -27.32 -1.02 13.74
CA ALA A 420 -27.70 -2.38 14.05
C ALA A 420 -27.15 -2.78 15.42
N ASP A 421 -27.55 -3.97 15.89
CA ASP A 421 -27.07 -4.52 17.16
C ASP A 421 -25.54 -4.50 17.23
N SER A 422 -25.02 -4.05 18.37
CA SER A 422 -23.60 -3.76 18.54
C SER A 422 -23.07 -4.35 19.85
N ASP A 423 -21.78 -4.69 19.87
CA ASP A 423 -21.06 -5.20 21.05
C ASP A 423 -19.72 -4.47 21.17
N VAL A 424 -19.54 -3.75 22.28
CA VAL A 424 -18.33 -2.95 22.55
C VAL A 424 -17.91 -3.07 24.00
N ALA A 425 -16.64 -2.81 24.29
CA ALA A 425 -16.16 -2.51 25.63
C ALA A 425 -15.87 -1.01 25.75
N LEU A 426 -16.46 -0.32 26.72
CA LEU A 426 -16.20 1.10 26.92
C LEU A 426 -14.86 1.31 27.64
N MET A 427 -14.06 2.23 27.12
CA MET A 427 -12.88 2.78 27.78
C MET A 427 -13.13 4.21 28.24
N GLY A 428 -12.64 4.55 29.44
CA GLY A 428 -12.76 5.89 29.99
C GLY A 428 -14.18 6.20 30.44
N GLU A 429 -14.68 7.40 30.15
CA GLU A 429 -15.98 7.87 30.59
C GLU A 429 -16.73 8.55 29.44
N MET A 430 -18.05 8.38 29.38
CA MET A 430 -18.90 9.05 28.39
C MET A 430 -20.20 9.56 29.01
N ASP A 431 -20.83 10.54 28.36
CA ASP A 431 -22.23 10.91 28.62
C ASP A 431 -23.14 10.04 27.74
N SER A 432 -24.18 9.44 28.32
CA SER A 432 -25.12 8.60 27.57
C SER A 432 -25.79 9.32 26.40
N ALA A 433 -25.83 10.66 26.39
CA ALA A 433 -26.32 11.46 25.27
C ALA A 433 -25.40 11.41 24.01
N GLN A 434 -24.17 10.89 24.14
CA GLN A 434 -23.24 10.71 23.02
C GLN A 434 -23.52 9.45 22.20
N ILE A 435 -24.41 8.58 22.67
CA ILE A 435 -24.80 7.35 21.98
C ILE A 435 -26.29 7.39 21.67
N ASP A 436 -26.65 6.89 20.49
CA ASP A 436 -28.04 6.70 20.11
C ASP A 436 -28.21 5.43 19.26
N ALA A 437 -29.42 4.92 19.20
CA ALA A 437 -29.80 3.82 18.33
C ALA A 437 -31.32 3.88 18.05
N PRO A 438 -31.79 3.48 16.86
CA PRO A 438 -33.21 3.45 16.55
C PRO A 438 -33.94 2.35 17.32
N GLU A 439 -35.26 2.44 17.39
CA GLU A 439 -36.12 1.40 17.95
C GLU A 439 -35.82 0.02 17.33
N GLY A 440 -35.70 -1.00 18.18
CA GLY A 440 -35.35 -2.36 17.77
C GLY A 440 -33.85 -2.68 17.74
N VAL A 441 -32.97 -1.67 17.91
CA VAL A 441 -31.51 -1.87 17.99
C VAL A 441 -31.03 -1.86 19.44
N THR A 442 -30.16 -2.81 19.77
CA THR A 442 -29.53 -2.95 21.08
C THR A 442 -28.01 -2.79 21.00
N ILE A 443 -27.47 -1.88 21.80
CA ILE A 443 -26.03 -1.76 22.04
C ILE A 443 -25.72 -2.49 23.33
N ARG A 444 -24.94 -3.58 23.25
CA ARG A 444 -24.35 -4.24 24.41
C ARG A 444 -22.98 -3.64 24.68
N MET A 445 -22.82 -3.06 25.86
CA MET A 445 -21.61 -2.36 26.25
C MET A 445 -21.06 -2.95 27.54
N ARG A 446 -19.87 -3.56 27.46
CA ARG A 446 -19.08 -3.94 28.64
C ARG A 446 -18.57 -2.67 29.32
N ALA A 447 -19.04 -2.40 30.53
CA ALA A 447 -18.74 -1.19 31.30
C ALA A 447 -18.41 -1.55 32.77
N GLY A 448 -18.10 -0.55 33.59
CA GLY A 448 -17.85 -0.73 35.02
C GLY A 448 -19.13 -0.92 35.85
N GLU A 449 -20.30 -0.84 35.23
CA GLU A 449 -21.61 -0.96 35.87
C GLU A 449 -22.57 -1.77 34.99
N GLN A 450 -23.64 -2.31 35.59
CA GLN A 450 -24.69 -3.04 34.88
C GLN A 450 -25.99 -2.23 34.87
N GLY A 451 -26.78 -2.35 33.80
CA GLY A 451 -28.03 -1.63 33.67
C GLY A 451 -28.58 -1.62 32.25
N SER A 452 -29.73 -0.96 32.08
CA SER A 452 -30.35 -0.78 30.77
C SER A 452 -30.94 0.61 30.67
N LEU A 453 -30.76 1.25 29.51
CA LEU A 453 -31.20 2.62 29.23
C LEU A 453 -31.92 2.65 27.89
N LYS A 454 -33.06 3.34 27.85
CA LYS A 454 -33.71 3.69 26.59
C LYS A 454 -33.01 4.89 25.97
N LEU A 455 -32.59 4.76 24.72
CA LEU A 455 -31.93 5.80 23.94
C LEU A 455 -32.95 6.75 23.30
N ALA A 456 -32.48 7.92 22.86
CA ALA A 456 -33.34 9.01 22.39
C ALA A 456 -34.18 8.59 21.17
N SER A 457 -33.60 7.84 20.25
CA SER A 457 -34.25 7.34 19.04
C SER A 457 -35.01 6.01 19.25
N GLY A 458 -35.11 5.53 20.49
CA GLY A 458 -35.96 4.40 20.87
C GLY A 458 -35.24 3.07 21.08
N GLY A 459 -33.96 2.97 20.69
CA GLY A 459 -33.12 1.79 20.92
C GLY A 459 -32.74 1.61 22.40
N VAL A 460 -31.94 0.58 22.68
CA VAL A 460 -31.55 0.19 24.04
C VAL A 460 -30.02 0.17 24.16
N LEU A 461 -29.51 0.76 25.24
CA LEU A 461 -28.14 0.55 25.70
C LEU A 461 -28.18 -0.40 26.90
N GLU A 462 -27.65 -1.60 26.73
CA GLU A 462 -27.45 -2.60 27.78
C GLU A 462 -26.01 -2.51 28.29
N LEU A 463 -25.86 -2.10 29.55
CA LEU A 463 -24.60 -2.11 30.26
C LEU A 463 -24.43 -3.49 30.90
N VAL A 464 -23.36 -4.18 30.52
CA VAL A 464 -23.00 -5.51 31.01
C VAL A 464 -21.62 -5.45 31.65
N ASP A 465 -21.32 -6.42 32.52
CA ASP A 465 -19.97 -6.60 33.07
C ASP A 465 -19.08 -7.24 31.99
#